data_AF-A0A5C0WGM6-F1
#
_entry.id   AF-A0A5C0WGM6-F1
#
_cell.length_a   1.000
_cell.length_b   1.000
_cell.length_c   1.000
_cell.angle_alpha   90.00
_cell.angle_beta   90.00
_cell.angle_gamma   90.00
#
_symmetry.space_group_name_H-M   'P 1'
#
loop_
_entity.id
_entity.type
_entity.pdbx_description
1 polymer ?
#
loop_
_entity_poly.entity_id
_entity_poly.type
_entity_poly.pdbx_seq_one_letter_code
_entity_poly.pdbx_strand_id
1 'polypeptide(L)'
;MSDLLYHAYFPESHEFHVSQQEVMNSGIKYSTKSNHRYSNGGRVKLERTENLRPSDIPKWINFKEAIGADIINRFSESFCFPIFTDKIFVFDSEISLSIYDQAFYEDMKEFDEEALNFDTGETIDYWIEQYWKSMVPLKDYLKKRPYPKPEVLIFEPVPKEIISFCEE
;
A
#
# COMPACT_ATOMS: atom_id res chain seq x y z
N MET A 1 4.63 11.79 -18.49
CA MET A 1 4.52 10.81 -17.40
C MET A 1 3.45 9.84 -17.80
N SER A 2 3.68 8.53 -17.65
CA SER A 2 2.65 7.52 -17.88
C SER A 2 1.52 7.72 -16.86
N ASP A 3 0.27 7.76 -17.32
CA ASP A 3 -0.93 7.81 -16.46
C ASP A 3 -1.34 6.41 -15.97
N LEU A 4 -0.42 5.43 -16.07
CA LEU A 4 -0.63 4.06 -15.66
C LEU A 4 -0.11 3.81 -14.25
N LEU A 5 -0.80 2.91 -13.57
CA LEU A 5 -0.37 2.27 -12.35
C LEU A 5 -0.02 0.81 -12.65
N TYR A 6 0.91 0.28 -11.86
CA TYR A 6 1.44 -1.06 -12.02
C TYR A 6 1.16 -1.87 -10.75
N HIS A 7 0.64 -3.08 -10.91
CA HIS A 7 0.43 -4.05 -9.86
C HIS A 7 1.23 -5.31 -10.16
N ALA A 8 1.83 -5.90 -9.13
CA ALA A 8 2.84 -6.92 -9.31
C ALA A 8 2.21 -8.18 -9.90
N TYR A 9 2.90 -8.80 -10.84
CA TYR A 9 2.63 -10.18 -11.24
C TYR A 9 3.80 -11.05 -10.76
N PHE A 10 3.50 -12.05 -9.93
CA PHE A 10 4.53 -12.97 -9.44
C PHE A 10 4.58 -14.25 -10.26
N PRO A 11 5.76 -14.91 -10.36
CA PRO A 11 5.86 -16.25 -10.93
C PRO A 11 4.96 -17.26 -10.21
N GLU A 12 4.52 -18.30 -10.91
CA GLU A 12 3.65 -19.36 -10.37
C GLU A 12 4.22 -20.06 -9.13
N SER A 13 5.54 -20.07 -8.96
CA SER A 13 6.22 -20.65 -7.80
C SER A 13 6.11 -19.80 -6.52
N HIS A 14 5.63 -18.55 -6.61
CA HIS A 14 5.52 -17.66 -5.47
C HIS A 14 4.22 -17.91 -4.71
N GLU A 15 4.28 -17.96 -3.38
CA GLU A 15 3.09 -18.20 -2.53
C GLU A 15 1.96 -17.15 -2.67
N PHE A 16 2.26 -15.96 -3.20
CA PHE A 16 1.29 -14.87 -3.46
C PHE A 16 0.98 -14.69 -4.95
N HIS A 17 1.32 -15.69 -5.77
CA HIS A 17 0.92 -15.73 -7.15
C HIS A 17 -0.60 -15.69 -7.27
N VAL A 18 -1.09 -14.87 -8.19
CA VAL A 18 -2.47 -14.88 -8.64
C VAL A 18 -2.42 -15.06 -10.15
N SER A 19 -3.20 -16.02 -10.65
CA SER A 19 -3.18 -16.33 -12.08
C SER A 19 -3.64 -15.13 -12.91
N GLN A 20 -2.99 -14.90 -14.06
CA GLN A 20 -3.41 -13.86 -15.00
C GLN A 20 -4.88 -14.05 -15.40
N GLN A 21 -5.33 -15.29 -15.62
CA GLN A 21 -6.71 -15.59 -15.97
C GLN A 21 -7.71 -15.14 -14.88
N GLU A 22 -7.39 -15.33 -13.60
CA GLU A 22 -8.24 -14.90 -12.50
C GLU A 22 -8.38 -13.37 -12.43
N VAL A 23 -7.27 -12.65 -12.60
CA VAL A 23 -7.26 -11.18 -12.64
C VAL A 23 -8.03 -10.67 -13.85
N MET A 24 -7.81 -11.25 -15.04
CA MET A 24 -8.52 -10.85 -16.26
C MET A 24 -10.01 -11.20 -16.22
N ASN A 25 -10.44 -12.17 -15.41
CA ASN A 25 -11.84 -12.53 -15.25
C ASN A 25 -12.58 -11.70 -14.20
N SER A 26 -11.90 -11.26 -13.14
CA SER A 26 -12.53 -10.73 -11.93
C SER A 26 -12.00 -9.39 -11.44
N GLY A 27 -10.98 -8.85 -12.09
CA GLY A 27 -10.28 -7.62 -11.69
C GLY A 27 -9.28 -7.86 -10.56
N ILE A 28 -8.62 -6.78 -10.12
CA ILE A 28 -7.78 -6.80 -8.92
C ILE A 28 -8.63 -6.31 -7.75
N LYS A 29 -8.85 -7.19 -6.78
CA LYS A 29 -9.59 -6.92 -5.54
C LYS A 29 -8.84 -7.50 -4.35
N TYR A 30 -9.34 -7.29 -3.13
CA TYR A 30 -8.72 -7.82 -1.92
C TYR A 30 -8.33 -9.30 -1.99
N SER A 31 -9.13 -10.13 -2.67
CA SER A 31 -8.88 -11.58 -2.79
C SER A 31 -8.03 -11.99 -4.00
N THR A 32 -7.78 -11.10 -4.96
CA THR A 32 -7.08 -11.39 -6.23
C THR A 32 -5.89 -10.46 -6.47
N LYS A 33 -5.41 -9.82 -5.40
CA LYS A 33 -4.25 -8.93 -5.42
C LYS A 33 -2.99 -9.67 -4.99
N SER A 34 -1.90 -9.43 -5.69
CA SER A 34 -0.56 -9.91 -5.37
C SER A 34 0.15 -8.91 -4.44
N ASN A 35 -0.40 -8.74 -3.23
CA ASN A 35 -0.07 -7.59 -2.38
C ASN A 35 1.19 -7.72 -1.51
N HIS A 36 1.97 -8.80 -1.62
CA HIS A 36 3.08 -9.05 -0.70
C HIS A 36 4.23 -8.04 -0.79
N ARG A 37 4.38 -7.36 -1.94
CA ARG A 37 5.46 -6.37 -2.16
C ARG A 37 5.10 -4.94 -1.80
N TYR A 38 3.83 -4.67 -1.51
CA TYR A 38 3.36 -3.31 -1.25
C TYR A 38 3.28 -3.09 0.25
N SER A 39 3.92 -2.03 0.71
CA SER A 39 3.72 -1.56 2.07
C SER A 39 2.27 -1.10 2.25
N ASN A 40 1.77 -1.24 3.47
CA ASN A 40 0.47 -0.71 3.88
C ASN A 40 0.57 -0.42 5.38
N GLY A 41 1.19 0.71 5.72
CA GLY A 41 1.41 1.13 7.11
C GLY A 41 0.11 1.15 7.92
N GLY A 42 -0.99 1.57 7.30
CA GLY A 42 -2.31 1.62 7.94
C GLY A 42 -2.86 0.25 8.36
N ARG A 43 -2.37 -0.85 7.79
CA ARG A 43 -2.81 -2.22 8.13
C ARG A 43 -2.04 -2.84 9.30
N VAL A 44 -0.84 -2.35 9.63
CA VAL A 44 0.07 -3.00 10.59
C VAL A 44 -0.55 -3.12 11.99
N LYS A 45 -1.11 -2.02 12.51
CA LYS A 45 -1.87 -1.98 13.78
C LYS A 45 -3.28 -1.47 13.51
N LEU A 46 -4.04 -2.21 12.69
CA LEU A 46 -5.32 -1.77 12.13
C LEU A 46 -6.27 -1.14 13.17
N GLU A 47 -6.47 -1.77 14.34
CA GLU A 47 -7.35 -1.23 15.38
C GLU A 47 -6.90 0.15 15.88
N ARG A 48 -5.60 0.34 16.06
CA ARG A 48 -5.01 1.63 16.44
C ARG A 48 -5.15 2.65 15.32
N THR A 49 -4.85 2.25 14.08
CA THR A 49 -5.03 3.09 12.88
C THR A 49 -6.45 3.62 12.77
N GLU A 50 -7.44 2.75 13.01
CA GLU A 50 -8.86 3.12 12.97
C GLU A 50 -9.27 4.04 14.12
N ASN A 51 -8.76 3.81 15.33
CA ASN A 51 -9.03 4.66 16.48
C ASN A 51 -8.44 6.07 16.34
N LEU A 52 -7.30 6.20 15.64
CA LEU A 52 -6.62 7.47 15.38
C LEU A 52 -7.05 8.14 14.07
N ARG A 53 -8.03 7.59 13.36
CA ARG A 53 -8.53 8.14 12.09
C ARG A 53 -9.08 9.56 12.29
N PRO A 54 -8.56 10.59 11.59
CA PRO A 54 -9.14 11.93 11.64
C PRO A 54 -10.60 11.96 11.17
N SER A 55 -11.43 12.80 11.78
CA SER A 55 -12.89 12.80 11.57
C SER A 55 -13.34 13.19 10.17
N ASP A 56 -12.50 13.92 9.43
CA ASP A 56 -12.71 14.37 8.06
C ASP A 56 -12.37 13.30 7.01
N ILE A 57 -11.73 12.20 7.42
CA ILE A 57 -11.35 11.11 6.54
C ILE A 57 -12.56 10.24 6.18
N PRO A 58 -12.81 9.97 4.89
CA PRO A 58 -13.95 9.16 4.49
C PRO A 58 -13.93 7.74 5.07
N LYS A 59 -15.10 7.27 5.52
CA LYS A 59 -15.27 5.92 6.12
C LYS A 59 -14.98 4.77 5.16
N TRP A 60 -15.06 5.00 3.85
CA TRP A 60 -14.77 3.98 2.84
C TRP A 60 -13.27 3.70 2.66
N ILE A 61 -12.38 4.53 3.20
CA ILE A 61 -10.96 4.19 3.29
C ILE A 61 -10.84 3.00 4.23
N ASN A 62 -10.38 1.87 3.71
CA ASN A 62 -10.28 0.61 4.42
C ASN A 62 -8.92 -0.05 4.12
N PHE A 63 -7.96 0.08 5.03
CA PHE A 63 -6.62 -0.48 4.85
C PHE A 63 -6.59 -2.01 4.80
N LYS A 64 -7.62 -2.69 5.32
CA LYS A 64 -7.73 -4.15 5.20
C LYS A 64 -7.87 -4.57 3.74
N GLU A 65 -8.65 -3.83 2.96
CA GLU A 65 -9.00 -4.17 1.58
C GLU A 65 -8.16 -3.47 0.52
N ALA A 66 -7.41 -2.43 0.91
CA ALA A 66 -6.58 -1.62 0.01
C ALA A 66 -5.66 -2.46 -0.89
N ILE A 67 -5.57 -2.06 -2.17
CA ILE A 67 -4.72 -2.69 -3.18
C ILE A 67 -3.49 -1.81 -3.35
N GLY A 68 -2.30 -2.41 -3.32
CA GLY A 68 -1.06 -1.68 -3.55
C GLY A 68 -0.74 -1.56 -5.03
N ALA A 69 -0.17 -0.44 -5.45
CA ALA A 69 0.28 -0.23 -6.82
C ALA A 69 1.54 0.65 -6.85
N ASP A 70 2.16 0.74 -8.02
CA ASP A 70 3.31 1.59 -8.30
C ASP A 70 3.03 2.56 -9.45
N ILE A 71 3.67 3.73 -9.40
CA ILE A 71 3.62 4.75 -10.47
C ILE A 71 4.67 4.47 -11.55
N ILE A 72 5.65 3.61 -11.25
CA ILE A 72 6.72 3.20 -12.14
C ILE A 72 6.73 1.67 -12.13
N ASN A 73 6.82 1.04 -13.30
CA ASN A 73 6.99 -0.40 -13.35
C ASN A 73 8.35 -0.76 -12.74
N ARG A 74 8.35 -1.60 -11.70
CA ARG A 74 9.56 -2.12 -11.05
C ARG A 74 9.74 -3.62 -11.26
N PHE A 75 8.90 -4.23 -12.10
CA PHE A 75 8.81 -5.67 -12.29
C PHE A 75 8.97 -6.01 -13.78
N SER A 76 9.58 -7.17 -14.05
CA SER A 76 9.67 -7.72 -15.41
C SER A 76 8.28 -7.97 -16.01
N GLU A 77 7.31 -8.31 -15.16
CA GLU A 77 5.92 -8.55 -15.53
C GLU A 77 5.00 -7.87 -14.52
N SER A 78 3.96 -7.18 -15.01
CA SER A 78 3.00 -6.47 -14.19
C SER A 78 1.61 -6.45 -14.81
N PHE A 79 0.59 -6.36 -13.98
CA PHE A 79 -0.69 -5.81 -14.41
C PHE A 79 -0.58 -4.30 -14.45
N CYS A 80 -1.05 -3.67 -15.52
CA CYS A 80 -1.01 -2.23 -15.69
C CYS A 80 -2.40 -1.70 -16.06
N PHE A 81 -2.75 -0.54 -15.52
CA PHE A 81 -4.07 0.07 -15.72
C PHE A 81 -4.01 1.59 -15.53
N PRO A 82 -4.86 2.37 -16.22
CA PRO A 82 -4.87 3.82 -16.05
C PRO A 82 -5.44 4.22 -14.68
N ILE A 83 -5.15 5.46 -14.26
CA ILE A 83 -5.86 6.09 -13.14
C ILE A 83 -7.35 6.19 -13.50
N PHE A 84 -8.19 5.44 -12.79
CA PHE A 84 -9.62 5.27 -13.11
C PHE A 84 -10.57 5.86 -12.05
N THR A 85 -10.05 6.26 -10.90
CA THR A 85 -10.85 6.73 -9.76
C THR A 85 -10.09 7.77 -8.92
N ASP A 86 -10.84 8.54 -8.13
CA ASP A 86 -10.32 9.45 -7.12
C ASP A 86 -10.06 8.77 -5.75
N LYS A 87 -10.37 7.48 -5.61
CA LYS A 87 -10.11 6.68 -4.39
C LYS A 87 -8.70 6.08 -4.32
N ILE A 88 -7.74 6.79 -4.91
CA ILE A 88 -6.32 6.41 -4.90
C ILE A 88 -5.57 7.45 -4.09
N PHE A 89 -4.99 7.02 -2.99
CA PHE A 89 -4.15 7.87 -2.15
C PHE A 89 -2.73 7.34 -2.14
N VAL A 90 -1.83 8.27 -1.87
CA VAL A 90 -0.41 8.03 -1.68
C VAL A 90 -0.10 8.36 -0.23
N PHE A 91 0.74 7.54 0.39
CA PHE A 91 1.28 7.74 1.73
C PHE A 91 2.80 7.79 1.65
N ASP A 92 3.45 8.36 2.65
CA ASP A 92 4.91 8.35 2.73
C ASP A 92 5.39 6.97 3.19
N SER A 93 6.10 6.24 2.31
CA SER A 93 6.54 4.89 2.62
C SER A 93 7.59 4.83 3.74
N GLU A 94 8.34 5.92 3.97
CA GLU A 94 9.28 5.96 5.10
C GLU A 94 8.53 5.91 6.43
N ILE A 95 7.37 6.57 6.52
CA ILE A 95 6.50 6.49 7.70
C ILE A 95 5.94 5.08 7.84
N SER A 96 5.53 4.44 6.72
CA SER A 96 5.11 3.04 6.75
C SER A 96 6.19 2.14 7.35
N LEU A 97 7.45 2.30 6.94
CA LEU A 97 8.57 1.54 7.51
C LEU A 97 8.72 1.78 9.01
N SER A 98 8.66 3.04 9.46
CA SER A 98 8.70 3.35 10.91
C SER A 98 7.54 2.71 11.68
N ILE A 99 6.34 2.60 11.09
CA ILE A 99 5.23 1.85 11.69
C ILE A 99 5.58 0.36 11.84
N TYR A 100 6.16 -0.27 10.81
CA TYR A 100 6.58 -1.67 10.87
C TYR A 100 7.65 -1.90 11.95
N ASP A 101 8.68 -1.06 11.96
CA ASP A 101 9.79 -1.18 12.91
C ASP A 101 9.30 -0.98 14.35
N GLN A 102 8.54 0.09 14.60
CA GLN A 102 8.02 0.38 15.94
C GLN A 102 7.03 -0.69 16.41
N ALA A 103 6.18 -1.21 15.51
CA ALA A 103 5.28 -2.31 15.82
C ALA A 103 6.04 -3.58 16.22
N PHE A 104 7.11 -3.91 15.49
CA PHE A 104 7.96 -5.05 15.80
C PHE A 104 8.68 -4.87 17.14
N TYR A 105 9.28 -3.70 17.38
CA TYR A 105 9.89 -3.37 18.66
C TYR A 105 8.90 -3.51 19.83
N GLU A 106 7.72 -2.90 19.75
CA GLU A 106 6.74 -2.95 20.84
C GLU A 106 6.25 -4.37 21.13
N ASP A 107 6.09 -5.20 20.11
CA ASP A 107 5.61 -6.59 20.26
C ASP A 107 6.71 -7.54 20.76
N MET A 108 7.98 -7.28 20.43
CA MET A 108 9.07 -8.26 20.57
C MET A 108 10.16 -7.87 21.56
N LYS A 109 10.26 -6.61 22.02
CA LYS A 109 11.34 -6.12 22.90
C LYS A 109 11.55 -6.91 24.20
N GLU A 110 10.53 -7.63 24.69
CA GLU A 110 10.63 -8.47 25.89
C GLU A 110 11.08 -9.91 25.60
N PHE A 111 11.07 -10.32 24.33
CA PHE A 111 11.30 -11.70 23.89
C PHE A 111 12.48 -11.86 22.93
N ASP A 112 12.89 -10.78 22.27
CA ASP A 112 13.93 -10.77 21.26
C ASP A 112 14.80 -9.51 21.42
N GLU A 113 16.08 -9.70 21.77
CA GLU A 113 17.04 -8.59 21.89
C GLU A 113 17.26 -7.87 20.56
N GLU A 114 17.08 -8.55 19.41
CA GLU A 114 17.20 -7.91 18.10
C GLU A 114 16.11 -6.85 17.88
N ALA A 115 14.95 -6.99 18.54
CA ALA A 115 13.86 -6.03 18.46
C ALA A 115 14.27 -4.62 18.91
N LEU A 116 15.25 -4.50 19.83
CA LEU A 116 15.76 -3.20 20.28
C LEU A 116 16.37 -2.37 19.13
N ASN A 117 16.83 -3.00 18.05
CA ASN A 117 17.34 -2.31 16.86
C ASN A 117 16.24 -1.65 16.02
N PHE A 118 14.98 -1.97 16.29
CA PHE A 118 13.81 -1.46 15.59
C PHE A 118 13.08 -0.38 16.39
N ASP A 119 13.61 0.01 17.56
CA ASP A 119 13.11 1.17 18.31
C ASP A 119 13.32 2.44 17.49
N THR A 120 12.21 3.05 17.07
CA THR A 120 12.24 4.28 16.29
C THR A 120 12.42 5.53 17.15
N GLY A 121 12.38 5.38 18.49
CA GLY A 121 12.42 6.47 19.46
C GLY A 121 11.07 7.18 19.68
N GLU A 122 10.02 6.76 18.98
CA GLU A 122 8.67 7.33 19.04
C GLU A 122 7.62 6.24 19.32
N THR A 123 6.41 6.63 19.72
CA THR A 123 5.33 5.65 19.93
C THR A 123 4.69 5.20 18.62
N ILE A 124 4.08 4.01 18.61
CA ILE A 124 3.28 3.57 17.46
C ILE A 124 2.15 4.55 17.09
N ASP A 125 1.50 5.14 18.10
CA ASP A 125 0.40 6.11 17.91
C ASP A 125 0.92 7.38 17.20
N TYR A 126 2.13 7.86 17.53
CA TYR A 126 2.77 8.97 16.83
C TYR A 126 2.94 8.68 15.34
N TRP A 127 3.50 7.52 14.99
CA TRP A 127 3.72 7.17 13.57
C TRP A 127 2.42 6.99 12.80
N ILE A 128 1.39 6.41 13.42
CA ILE A 128 0.06 6.29 12.82
C ILE A 128 -0.54 7.67 12.53
N GLU A 129 -0.41 8.64 13.45
CA GLU A 129 -0.86 10.01 13.20
C GLU A 129 -0.11 10.67 12.04
N GLN A 130 1.22 10.49 11.96
CA GLN A 130 2.02 11.00 10.85
C GLN A 130 1.63 10.36 9.53
N TYR A 131 1.32 9.06 9.54
CA TYR A 131 0.87 8.33 8.37
C TYR A 131 -0.45 8.88 7.83
N TRP A 132 -1.42 9.13 8.71
CA TRP A 132 -2.66 9.82 8.33
C TRP A 132 -2.40 11.22 7.76
N LYS A 133 -1.49 12.01 8.38
CA LYS A 133 -1.11 13.35 7.88
C LYS A 133 -0.41 13.32 6.53
N SER A 134 0.26 12.21 6.18
CA SER A 134 0.95 12.05 4.90
C SER A 134 0.01 11.78 3.72
N MET A 135 -1.28 11.51 3.98
CA MET A 135 -2.24 11.05 2.97
C MET A 135 -2.50 12.08 1.86
N VAL A 136 -1.90 11.78 0.70
CA VAL A 136 -1.92 12.42 -0.62
C VAL A 136 -2.99 11.97 -1.62
N PRO A 137 -4.01 12.71 -2.13
CA PRO A 137 -4.69 12.23 -3.36
C PRO A 137 -3.67 12.00 -4.49
N LEU A 138 -3.73 10.87 -5.21
CA LEU A 138 -2.72 10.53 -6.24
C LEU A 138 -2.52 11.67 -7.26
N LYS A 139 -3.61 12.29 -7.71
CA LYS A 139 -3.58 13.42 -8.66
C LYS A 139 -2.77 14.61 -8.14
N ASP A 140 -2.78 14.85 -6.83
CA ASP A 140 -2.03 15.94 -6.21
C ASP A 140 -0.58 15.53 -5.93
N TYR A 141 -0.36 14.26 -5.55
CA TYR A 141 0.98 13.70 -5.41
C TYR A 141 1.76 13.79 -6.73
N LEU A 142 1.15 13.44 -7.87
CA LEU A 142 1.81 13.51 -9.17
C LEU A 142 2.27 14.93 -9.56
N LYS A 143 1.61 15.96 -9.03
CA LYS A 143 1.97 17.38 -9.28
C LYS A 143 3.05 17.89 -8.33
N LYS A 144 2.94 17.56 -7.04
CA LYS A 144 3.74 18.18 -5.97
C LYS A 144 4.88 17.29 -5.47
N ARG A 145 4.69 15.96 -5.49
CA ARG A 145 5.60 14.93 -4.97
C ARG A 145 6.20 15.31 -3.60
N PRO A 146 5.35 15.46 -2.57
CA PRO A 146 5.75 15.96 -1.24
C PRO A 146 6.82 15.11 -0.53
N TYR A 147 7.00 13.85 -0.92
CA TYR A 147 8.02 12.93 -0.42
C TYR A 147 8.54 12.04 -1.56
N PRO A 148 9.75 11.47 -1.44
CA PRO A 148 10.42 10.79 -2.55
C PRO A 148 9.92 9.36 -2.80
N LYS A 149 9.47 8.64 -1.76
CA LYS A 149 9.09 7.23 -1.86
C LYS A 149 7.58 7.07 -1.58
N PRO A 150 6.77 6.84 -2.63
CA PRO A 150 5.34 6.69 -2.47
C PRO A 150 4.94 5.27 -2.08
N GLU A 151 4.02 5.16 -1.15
CA GLU A 151 3.13 4.00 -0.99
C GLU A 151 1.79 4.34 -1.64
N VAL A 152 1.47 3.74 -2.79
CA VAL A 152 0.19 4.00 -3.49
C VAL A 152 -0.83 2.93 -3.12
N LEU A 153 -1.96 3.36 -2.56
CA LEU A 153 -3.06 2.50 -2.17
C LEU A 153 -4.36 2.88 -2.89
N ILE A 154 -5.00 1.88 -3.47
CA ILE A 154 -6.30 1.97 -4.13
C ILE A 154 -7.35 1.39 -3.18
N PHE A 155 -8.35 2.19 -2.82
CA PHE A 155 -9.42 1.81 -1.88
C PHE A 155 -10.71 1.36 -2.59
N GLU A 156 -10.59 0.87 -3.82
CA GLU A 156 -11.65 0.19 -4.54
C GLU A 156 -11.08 -0.85 -5.52
N PRO A 157 -11.87 -1.87 -5.92
CA PRO A 157 -11.42 -2.86 -6.90
C PRO A 157 -11.04 -2.23 -8.24
N VAL A 158 -9.98 -2.75 -8.87
CA VAL A 158 -9.60 -2.40 -10.23
C VAL A 158 -10.43 -3.23 -11.21
N PRO A 159 -11.26 -2.62 -12.08
CA PRO A 159 -12.08 -3.35 -13.04
C PRO A 159 -11.22 -4.13 -14.04
N LYS A 160 -11.65 -5.33 -14.41
CA LYS A 160 -10.93 -6.16 -15.40
C LYS A 160 -10.84 -5.52 -16.77
N GLU A 161 -11.83 -4.70 -17.13
CA GLU A 161 -11.95 -4.06 -18.44
C GLU A 161 -10.82 -3.06 -18.74
N ILE A 162 -10.14 -2.59 -17.70
CA ILE A 162 -9.07 -1.59 -17.80
C ILE A 162 -7.67 -2.17 -17.52
N ILE A 163 -7.58 -3.45 -17.18
CA ILE A 163 -6.32 -4.12 -16.85
C ILE A 163 -5.69 -4.65 -18.14
N SER A 164 -4.40 -4.35 -18.31
CA SER A 164 -3.53 -4.94 -19.31
C SER A 164 -2.37 -5.68 -18.64
N PHE A 165 -1.72 -6.55 -19.38
CA PHE A 165 -0.46 -7.17 -18.95
C PHE A 165 0.69 -6.41 -19.60
N CYS A 166 1.68 -6.02 -18.80
CA CYS A 166 2.84 -5.26 -19.20
C CYS A 166 4.10 -6.07 -18.92
N GLU A 167 4.96 -6.20 -19.92
CA GLU A 167 6.30 -6.78 -19.84
C GLU A 167 7.33 -5.66 -20.10
N GLU A 168 8.47 -5.69 -19.41
CA GLU A 168 9.57 -4.73 -19.61
C GLU A 168 10.56 -5.18 -20.70
#